data_AF-A0A369H8N0-F1
#
_entry.id   AF-A0A369H8N0-F1
#
_cell.length_a   1.000
_cell.length_b   1.000
_cell.length_c   1.000
_cell.angle_alpha   90.00
_cell.angle_beta   90.00
_cell.angle_gamma   90.00
#
_symmetry.space_group_name_H-M   'P 1'
#
loop_
_entity.id
_entity.type
_entity.pdbx_description
1 polymer ?
#
loop_
_entity_poly.entity_id
_entity_poly.type
_entity_poly.pdbx_seq_one_letter_code
_entity_poly.pdbx_strand_id
1 'polypeptide(L)'
;MLQARMSQDLPVTSSHLFPTASDTLHDVAAFILGPLTINYIHPISAKSRGEAAGSASQRLGSSLPCTRTRMFPHWEEIIPSVTSILHWAFQQTKPNVVADRWPALLPIVLGLIDDPEPSFRIGGLRTLHVFLCKCPQRILTATGIGRVYEDAVYPSLLFFPGSVKEHESANLLSEAYRVLLQLADAGQGVDQKRRSLDRIVRDGILTGYRHAPDSSVVVEILMRTLAATVSELGIHAVKHLQNVLCVIESVIMNTPAFLHPPVAEAAVDVINTVLVCCWPRFVEAGYEGQVIRIVIVCWLALGDQAELDSSATKHQYLGLQERLITTMSLMKKIVRSHSPERRDQITSDMISREPRLASVFR
;
A
#
# COMPACT_ATOMS: atom_id res chain seq x y z
N MET A 1 60.19 28.65 -16.35
CA MET A 1 60.35 28.47 -14.90
C MET A 1 58.98 28.28 -14.29
N LEU A 2 58.85 27.34 -13.34
CA LEU A 2 57.63 26.92 -12.61
C LEU A 2 56.75 25.87 -13.30
N GLN A 3 57.21 24.61 -13.26
CA GLN A 3 56.35 23.43 -13.22
C GLN A 3 57.12 22.29 -12.56
N ALA A 4 56.90 22.05 -11.26
CA ALA A 4 57.21 20.80 -10.57
C ALA A 4 56.79 20.88 -9.09
N ARG A 5 55.64 20.28 -8.77
CA ARG A 5 55.40 19.50 -7.54
C ARG A 5 53.99 18.89 -7.61
N MET A 6 53.87 17.88 -8.45
CA MET A 6 52.90 16.81 -8.28
C MET A 6 53.52 15.79 -7.32
N SER A 7 52.91 15.55 -6.17
CA SER A 7 52.86 14.25 -5.49
C SER A 7 52.15 14.39 -4.14
N GLN A 8 51.27 13.41 -3.89
CA GLN A 8 50.73 12.99 -2.59
C GLN A 8 49.59 13.85 -2.02
N ASP A 9 48.35 13.46 -2.33
CA ASP A 9 47.47 12.77 -1.37
C ASP A 9 46.05 12.66 -1.95
N LEU A 10 45.78 11.53 -2.62
CA LEU A 10 44.42 11.07 -2.92
C LEU A 10 44.17 9.82 -2.06
N PRO A 11 43.18 9.80 -1.17
CA PRO A 11 42.83 8.58 -0.46
C PRO A 11 42.21 7.58 -1.44
N VAL A 12 42.86 6.42 -1.45
CA VAL A 12 42.67 5.26 -2.31
C VAL A 12 41.33 4.55 -2.01
N THR A 13 40.49 4.50 -3.04
CA THR A 13 39.55 3.43 -3.46
C THR A 13 38.60 2.78 -2.44
N SER A 14 37.32 3.02 -2.71
CA SER A 14 36.08 2.37 -2.27
C SER A 14 35.88 0.92 -2.78
N SER A 15 36.90 0.07 -2.74
CA SER A 15 36.87 -1.26 -3.36
C SER A 15 36.64 -2.44 -2.41
N HIS A 16 36.48 -2.23 -1.10
CA HIS A 16 36.37 -3.32 -0.11
C HIS A 16 34.97 -3.58 0.45
N LEU A 17 33.90 -3.00 -0.12
CA LEU A 17 32.53 -3.13 0.41
C LEU A 17 31.73 -4.32 -0.12
N PHE A 18 32.24 -5.05 -1.12
CA PHE A 18 31.52 -6.17 -1.73
C PHE A 18 32.34 -7.46 -1.67
N PRO A 19 31.81 -8.56 -1.09
CA PRO A 19 32.50 -9.85 -1.11
C PRO A 19 32.47 -10.46 -2.53
N THR A 20 33.60 -11.00 -2.98
CA THR A 20 33.76 -11.65 -4.30
C THR A 20 33.23 -13.09 -4.32
N ALA A 21 32.70 -13.50 -5.48
CA ALA A 21 31.58 -14.42 -5.68
C ALA A 21 31.75 -15.94 -5.38
N SER A 22 32.82 -16.41 -4.74
CA SER A 22 33.07 -17.86 -4.63
C SER A 22 32.89 -18.48 -3.23
N ASP A 23 33.04 -17.73 -2.14
CA ASP A 23 32.96 -18.25 -0.74
C ASP A 23 31.80 -17.63 0.09
N THR A 24 30.91 -16.90 -0.58
CA THR A 24 30.09 -15.81 -0.03
C THR A 24 28.87 -16.21 0.81
N LEU A 25 28.51 -17.49 0.87
CA LEU A 25 27.15 -17.86 1.26
C LEU A 25 26.91 -17.89 2.78
N HIS A 26 27.95 -18.22 3.56
CA HIS A 26 27.92 -18.13 5.02
C HIS A 26 28.20 -16.69 5.49
N ASP A 27 28.73 -15.87 4.60
CA ASP A 27 29.29 -14.56 4.90
C ASP A 27 28.25 -13.43 4.79
N VAL A 28 27.24 -13.53 3.92
CA VAL A 28 26.20 -12.49 3.79
C VAL A 28 25.36 -12.34 5.06
N ALA A 29 24.97 -13.45 5.70
CA ALA A 29 24.24 -13.35 6.97
C ALA A 29 25.14 -12.88 8.13
N ALA A 30 26.44 -13.20 8.10
CA ALA A 30 27.41 -12.65 9.04
C ALA A 30 27.66 -11.15 8.81
N PHE A 31 27.63 -10.71 7.55
CA PHE A 31 27.73 -9.32 7.12
C PHE A 31 26.52 -8.49 7.58
N ILE A 32 25.30 -9.03 7.43
CA ILE A 32 24.07 -8.42 7.96
C ILE A 32 24.16 -8.31 9.48
N LEU A 33 24.42 -9.43 10.18
CA LEU A 33 24.36 -9.50 11.64
C LEU A 33 25.54 -8.81 12.35
N GLY A 34 26.68 -8.64 11.68
CA GLY A 34 27.86 -7.99 12.24
C GLY A 34 28.05 -6.57 11.73
N PRO A 35 28.85 -6.35 10.67
CA PRO A 35 29.23 -5.03 10.18
C PRO A 35 28.06 -4.07 9.93
N LEU A 36 26.97 -4.54 9.31
CA LEU A 36 25.84 -3.67 8.98
C LEU A 36 25.03 -3.27 10.21
N THR A 37 24.67 -4.25 11.04
CA THR A 37 23.82 -4.00 12.21
C THR A 37 24.56 -3.17 13.26
N ILE A 38 25.83 -3.49 13.53
CA ILE A 38 26.64 -2.82 14.55
C ILE A 38 27.04 -1.40 14.12
N ASN A 39 27.50 -1.22 12.87
CA ASN A 39 28.07 0.06 12.46
C ASN A 39 27.04 1.06 11.93
N TYR A 40 25.88 0.58 11.44
CA TYR A 40 24.92 1.44 10.77
C TYR A 40 23.54 1.40 11.43
N ILE A 41 22.96 0.23 11.69
CA ILE A 41 21.57 0.14 12.16
C ILE A 41 21.42 0.57 13.64
N HIS A 42 22.26 0.05 14.54
CA HIS A 42 22.20 0.40 15.96
C HIS A 42 22.46 1.89 16.25
N PRO A 43 23.48 2.54 15.66
CA PRO A 43 23.73 3.97 15.89
C PRO A 43 22.61 4.88 15.36
N ILE A 44 22.01 4.53 14.22
CA ILE A 44 20.88 5.28 13.65
C ILE A 44 19.66 5.17 14.55
N SER A 45 19.29 3.96 14.96
CA SER A 45 18.12 3.72 15.82
C SER A 45 18.27 4.32 17.22
N ALA A 46 19.48 4.31 17.79
CA ALA A 46 19.73 4.95 19.09
C ALA A 46 19.59 6.48 19.03
N LYS A 47 19.95 7.10 17.90
CA LYS A 47 19.88 8.56 17.74
C LYS A 47 18.48 9.05 17.35
N SER A 48 17.75 8.35 16.47
CA SER A 48 16.35 8.67 16.15
C SER A 48 15.45 8.60 17.40
N ARG A 49 15.67 7.59 18.24
CA ARG A 49 15.01 7.46 19.56
C ARG A 49 15.44 8.55 20.54
N GLY A 50 16.70 9.00 20.50
CA GLY A 50 17.21 10.09 21.34
C GLY A 50 16.64 11.47 20.98
N GLU A 51 16.43 11.75 19.70
CA GLU A 51 15.82 13.00 19.23
C GLU A 51 14.31 13.03 19.51
N ALA A 52 13.60 11.90 19.32
CA ALA A 52 12.19 11.77 19.70
C ALA A 52 11.96 11.88 21.22
N ALA A 53 12.87 11.36 22.06
CA ALA A 53 12.82 11.53 23.51
C ALA A 53 13.25 12.94 23.97
N GLY A 54 14.10 13.62 23.18
CA GLY A 54 14.62 14.96 23.47
C GLY A 54 13.55 16.05 23.43
N SER A 55 12.45 15.87 22.69
CA SER A 55 11.32 16.81 22.67
C SER A 55 10.43 16.73 23.92
N ALA A 56 10.51 15.65 24.72
CA ALA A 56 9.71 15.48 25.94
C ALA A 56 10.47 15.79 27.23
N SER A 57 11.79 16.00 27.18
CA SER A 57 12.63 16.15 28.38
C SER A 57 13.54 17.38 28.32
N GLN A 58 13.00 18.56 28.00
CA GLN A 58 13.58 19.81 28.48
C GLN A 58 13.03 20.13 29.88
N ARG A 59 13.57 19.44 30.89
CA ARG A 59 13.62 19.86 32.31
C ARG A 59 14.20 18.70 33.13
N LEU A 60 15.52 18.57 33.13
CA LEU A 60 16.34 18.46 34.33
C LEU A 60 17.81 18.34 33.88
N GLY A 61 18.63 19.28 34.32
CA GLY A 61 20.06 19.27 34.02
C GLY A 61 20.75 18.08 34.67
N SER A 62 21.61 17.40 33.93
CA SER A 62 23.02 17.21 34.27
C SER A 62 23.69 16.17 33.38
N SER A 63 24.96 16.48 33.08
CA SER A 63 26.08 15.55 32.92
C SER A 63 26.56 15.12 31.51
N LEU A 64 27.87 15.34 31.35
CA LEU A 64 28.88 14.60 30.59
C LEU A 64 29.04 14.94 29.08
N PRO A 65 30.24 15.40 28.65
CA PRO A 65 30.55 15.55 27.25
C PRO A 65 30.77 14.17 26.62
N CYS A 66 29.83 13.72 25.77
CA CYS A 66 30.06 12.59 24.88
C CYS A 66 31.08 12.99 23.82
N THR A 67 32.36 12.76 24.12
CA THR A 67 33.45 12.89 23.15
C THR A 67 33.42 11.70 22.19
N ARG A 68 32.57 11.76 21.16
CA ARG A 68 32.74 10.93 19.96
C ARG A 68 32.07 11.55 18.74
N THR A 69 32.48 12.77 18.41
CA THR A 69 32.23 13.36 17.10
C THR A 69 33.13 12.67 16.07
N ARG A 70 32.79 11.43 15.69
CA ARG A 70 33.15 10.98 14.34
C ARG A 70 32.27 11.81 13.41
N MET A 71 32.90 12.73 12.67
CA MET A 71 32.30 13.36 11.50
C MET A 71 31.84 12.22 10.57
N PHE A 72 30.56 11.88 10.63
CA PHE A 72 29.92 11.10 9.59
C PHE A 72 29.56 12.07 8.46
N PRO A 73 29.74 11.68 7.18
CA PRO A 73 29.24 12.47 6.04
C PRO A 73 27.74 12.74 6.21
N HIS A 74 27.19 13.74 5.51
CA HIS A 74 25.76 14.07 5.50
C HIS A 74 24.91 12.79 5.43
N TRP A 75 24.37 12.38 6.58
CA TRP A 75 23.72 11.10 6.80
C TRP A 75 22.51 10.91 5.87
N GLU A 76 21.88 12.00 5.43
CA GLU A 76 20.85 12.05 4.39
C GLU A 76 21.23 11.34 3.09
N GLU A 77 22.52 11.31 2.73
CA GLU A 77 23.04 10.55 1.56
C GLU A 77 23.32 9.07 1.89
N ILE A 78 23.51 8.75 3.17
CA ILE A 78 23.85 7.41 3.69
C ILE A 78 22.58 6.59 3.98
N ILE A 79 21.46 7.22 4.36
CA ILE A 79 20.19 6.55 4.68
C ILE A 79 19.65 5.70 3.52
N PRO A 80 19.55 6.21 2.26
CA PRO A 80 19.07 5.41 1.15
C PRO A 80 20.03 4.25 0.86
N SER A 81 21.32 4.47 1.11
CA SER A 81 22.38 3.50 0.90
C SER A 81 22.30 2.32 1.88
N VAL A 82 22.06 2.57 3.18
CA VAL A 82 22.00 1.51 4.20
C VAL A 82 20.79 0.61 4.01
N THR A 83 19.60 1.19 3.79
CA THR A 83 18.36 0.43 3.55
C THR A 83 18.45 -0.38 2.25
N SER A 84 19.04 0.19 1.20
CA SER A 84 19.25 -0.50 -0.08
C SER A 84 20.27 -1.64 0.03
N ILE A 85 21.39 -1.43 0.74
CA ILE A 85 22.39 -2.48 0.98
C ILE A 85 21.79 -3.62 1.80
N LEU A 86 21.01 -3.30 2.82
CA LEU A 86 20.35 -4.32 3.63
C LEU A 86 19.33 -5.10 2.79
N HIS A 87 18.49 -4.40 2.03
CA HIS A 87 17.53 -5.04 1.12
C HIS A 87 18.23 -5.99 0.15
N TRP A 88 19.31 -5.53 -0.49
CA TRP A 88 20.15 -6.36 -1.36
C TRP A 88 20.73 -7.57 -0.62
N ALA A 89 21.24 -7.40 0.60
CA ALA A 89 21.79 -8.50 1.38
C ALA A 89 20.71 -9.57 1.70
N PHE A 90 19.49 -9.16 2.05
CA PHE A 90 18.35 -10.07 2.19
C PHE A 90 17.97 -10.75 0.86
N GLN A 91 18.06 -10.05 -0.28
CA GLN A 91 17.87 -10.64 -1.61
C GLN A 91 18.93 -11.70 -1.95
N GLN A 92 20.17 -11.57 -1.49
CA GLN A 92 21.22 -12.58 -1.72
C GLN A 92 21.18 -13.74 -0.72
N THR A 93 20.56 -13.56 0.46
CA THR A 93 20.49 -14.59 1.49
C THR A 93 19.63 -15.77 1.03
N LYS A 94 20.14 -17.01 1.12
CA LYS A 94 19.38 -18.21 0.72
C LYS A 94 18.25 -18.52 1.73
N PRO A 95 17.13 -19.13 1.28
CA PRO A 95 15.99 -19.47 2.15
C PRO A 95 16.35 -20.33 3.38
N ASN A 96 17.30 -21.26 3.25
CA ASN A 96 17.76 -22.08 4.37
C ASN A 96 18.43 -21.23 5.46
N VAL A 97 19.26 -20.26 5.08
CA VAL A 97 19.91 -19.36 6.04
C VAL A 97 18.89 -18.44 6.71
N VAL A 98 17.87 -18.00 5.98
CA VAL A 98 16.74 -17.24 6.56
C VAL A 98 16.00 -18.11 7.58
N ALA A 99 15.71 -19.37 7.27
CA ALA A 99 15.03 -20.30 8.16
C ALA A 99 15.84 -20.62 9.43
N ASP A 100 17.16 -20.66 9.34
CA ASP A 100 18.03 -20.96 10.49
C ASP A 100 18.26 -19.72 11.37
N ARG A 101 18.38 -18.53 10.76
CA ARG A 101 18.77 -17.29 11.46
C ARG A 101 17.64 -16.27 11.63
N TRP A 102 16.39 -16.62 11.33
CA TRP A 102 15.25 -15.70 11.44
C TRP A 102 15.14 -14.98 12.80
N PRO A 103 15.45 -15.58 13.98
CA PRO A 103 15.28 -14.88 15.26
C PRO A 103 16.21 -13.68 15.39
N ALA A 104 17.41 -13.75 14.80
CA ALA A 104 18.37 -12.66 14.81
C ALA A 104 18.04 -11.59 13.76
N LEU A 105 17.37 -11.97 12.67
CA LEU A 105 16.92 -11.04 11.62
C LEU A 105 15.65 -10.29 12.02
N LEU A 106 14.80 -10.88 12.86
CA LEU A 106 13.56 -10.29 13.36
C LEU A 106 13.74 -8.87 13.93
N PRO A 107 14.58 -8.63 14.95
CA PRO A 107 14.71 -7.31 15.56
C PRO A 107 15.26 -6.26 14.59
N ILE A 108 16.04 -6.66 13.59
CA ILE A 108 16.57 -5.77 12.55
C ILE A 108 15.42 -5.29 11.65
N VAL A 109 14.59 -6.21 11.18
CA VAL A 109 13.45 -5.87 10.31
C VAL A 109 12.40 -5.05 11.07
N LEU A 110 12.06 -5.44 12.30
CA LEU A 110 11.12 -4.68 13.14
C LEU A 110 11.66 -3.28 13.45
N GLY A 111 12.95 -3.17 13.79
CA GLY A 111 13.56 -1.88 14.09
C GLY A 111 13.49 -0.88 12.93
N LEU A 112 13.50 -1.36 11.68
CA LEU A 112 13.33 -0.51 10.50
C LEU A 112 11.88 -0.11 10.24
N ILE A 113 10.94 -1.03 10.47
CA ILE A 113 9.51 -0.76 10.29
C ILE A 113 9.00 0.20 11.37
N ASP A 114 9.54 0.11 12.58
CA ASP A 114 9.16 0.97 13.70
C ASP A 114 9.87 2.34 13.69
N ASP A 115 10.78 2.59 12.74
CA ASP A 115 11.51 3.85 12.69
C ASP A 115 10.55 5.03 12.37
N PRO A 116 10.75 6.21 13.01
CA PRO A 116 9.92 7.38 12.76
C PRO A 116 10.10 7.96 11.35
N GLU A 117 11.27 7.76 10.73
CA GLU A 117 11.58 8.34 9.42
C GLU A 117 10.98 7.48 8.28
N PRO A 118 10.15 8.05 7.39
CA PRO A 118 9.46 7.30 6.34
C PRO A 118 10.39 6.51 5.43
N SER A 119 11.59 7.05 5.15
CA SER A 119 12.59 6.41 4.29
C SER A 119 13.05 5.05 4.83
N PHE A 120 13.28 4.95 6.15
CA PHE A 120 13.66 3.69 6.80
C PHE A 120 12.51 2.70 6.83
N ARG A 121 11.29 3.18 7.10
CA ARG A 121 10.09 2.36 7.12
C ARG A 121 9.79 1.74 5.75
N ILE A 122 9.90 2.51 4.66
CA ILE A 122 9.76 2.01 3.29
C ILE A 122 10.82 0.93 3.00
N GLY A 123 12.09 1.17 3.35
CA GLY A 123 13.16 0.19 3.23
C GLY A 123 12.92 -1.08 4.06
N GLY A 124 12.40 -0.92 5.27
CA GLY A 124 12.01 -1.99 6.18
C GLY A 124 10.90 -2.87 5.61
N LEU A 125 9.84 -2.25 5.07
CA LEU A 125 8.71 -2.95 4.43
C LEU A 125 9.15 -3.73 3.19
N ARG A 126 10.00 -3.13 2.33
CA ARG A 126 10.58 -3.84 1.16
C ARG A 126 11.44 -5.01 1.58
N THR A 127 12.23 -4.84 2.63
CA THR A 127 13.08 -5.91 3.18
C THR A 127 12.23 -7.02 3.80
N LEU A 128 11.16 -6.67 4.52
CA LEU A 128 10.20 -7.61 5.07
C LEU A 128 9.52 -8.42 3.96
N HIS A 129 9.11 -7.78 2.87
CA HIS A 129 8.54 -8.49 1.72
C HIS A 129 9.47 -9.59 1.19
N VAL A 130 10.76 -9.28 0.99
CA VAL A 130 11.77 -10.24 0.54
C VAL A 130 12.01 -11.34 1.58
N PHE A 131 12.05 -10.98 2.86
CA PHE A 131 12.18 -11.94 3.95
C PHE A 131 11.00 -12.93 3.96
N LEU A 132 9.77 -12.45 3.84
CA LEU A 132 8.56 -13.28 3.82
C LEU A 132 8.52 -14.23 2.61
N CYS A 133 9.04 -13.81 1.45
CA CYS A 133 9.17 -14.69 0.28
C CYS A 133 10.11 -15.89 0.51
N LYS A 134 11.06 -15.76 1.44
CA LYS A 134 12.10 -16.78 1.72
C LYS A 134 11.87 -17.52 3.02
N CYS A 135 11.06 -16.97 3.92
CA CYS A 135 10.77 -17.55 5.22
C CYS A 135 9.76 -18.69 5.06
N PRO A 136 10.05 -19.92 5.54
CA PRO A 136 9.07 -21.00 5.52
C PRO A 136 7.79 -20.62 6.27
N GLN A 137 6.62 -20.84 5.66
CA GLN A 137 5.32 -20.51 6.27
C GLN A 137 5.10 -21.18 7.64
N ARG A 138 5.70 -22.36 7.86
CA ARG A 138 5.65 -23.05 9.16
C ARG A 138 6.28 -22.22 10.27
N ILE A 139 7.34 -21.46 9.99
CA ILE A 139 7.98 -20.57 10.97
C ILE A 139 7.03 -19.42 11.28
N LEU A 140 6.44 -18.80 10.26
CA LEU A 140 5.51 -17.66 10.44
C LEU A 140 4.35 -17.99 11.36
N THR A 141 3.90 -19.24 11.33
CA THR A 141 2.64 -19.67 11.91
C THR A 141 2.81 -20.45 13.20
N ALA A 142 3.84 -21.30 13.32
CA ALA A 142 4.14 -22.01 14.56
C ALA A 142 4.70 -21.09 15.64
N THR A 143 5.44 -20.04 15.25
CA THR A 143 6.06 -19.11 16.22
C THR A 143 5.17 -17.90 16.53
N GLY A 144 4.08 -17.69 15.78
CA GLY A 144 3.20 -16.52 15.91
C GLY A 144 3.79 -15.21 15.37
N ILE A 145 5.02 -15.23 14.83
CA ILE A 145 5.72 -14.05 14.33
C ILE A 145 4.99 -13.35 13.18
N GLY A 146 4.17 -14.07 12.41
CA GLY A 146 3.34 -13.47 11.36
C GLY A 146 2.42 -12.38 11.89
N ARG A 147 1.85 -12.56 13.10
CA ARG A 147 1.02 -11.54 13.76
C ARG A 147 1.84 -10.36 14.27
N VAL A 148 3.05 -10.63 14.75
CA VAL A 148 3.97 -9.56 15.21
C VAL A 148 4.33 -8.64 14.05
N TYR A 149 4.65 -9.19 12.87
CA TYR A 149 4.87 -8.39 11.68
C TYR A 149 3.61 -7.68 11.21
N GLU A 150 2.46 -8.34 11.23
CA GLU A 150 1.19 -7.71 10.89
C GLU A 150 0.95 -6.47 11.76
N ASP A 151 1.08 -6.60 13.08
CA ASP A 151 0.88 -5.51 14.04
C ASP A 151 1.93 -4.39 13.91
N ALA A 152 3.17 -4.71 13.56
CA ALA A 152 4.22 -3.72 13.30
C ALA A 152 3.99 -2.93 11.99
N VAL A 153 3.35 -3.55 10.98
CA VAL A 153 3.09 -2.90 9.70
C VAL A 153 1.91 -1.93 9.78
N TYR A 154 0.86 -2.23 10.56
CA TYR A 154 -0.35 -1.39 10.64
C TYR A 154 -0.12 0.10 10.93
N PRO A 155 0.77 0.50 11.87
CA PRO A 155 1.07 1.92 12.10
C PRO A 155 1.58 2.65 10.86
N SER A 156 2.18 1.93 9.91
CA SER A 156 2.63 2.49 8.63
C SER A 156 1.44 2.96 7.78
N LEU A 157 0.27 2.34 7.91
CA LEU A 157 -0.93 2.77 7.18
C LEU A 157 -1.45 4.16 7.58
N LEU A 158 -0.93 4.74 8.67
CA LEU A 158 -1.35 6.03 9.19
C LEU A 158 -0.51 7.22 8.69
N PHE A 159 0.46 6.97 7.79
CA PHE A 159 1.34 8.01 7.23
C PHE A 159 0.66 8.70 6.02
N PHE A 160 -0.23 9.63 6.29
CA PHE A 160 -1.01 10.34 5.26
C PHE A 160 -0.35 11.64 4.76
N PRO A 161 -0.71 12.08 3.53
CA PRO A 161 -0.32 13.40 3.01
C PRO A 161 -0.74 14.51 3.98
N GLY A 162 0.19 15.42 4.27
CA GLY A 162 0.01 16.51 5.25
C GLY A 162 0.97 16.39 6.43
N SER A 163 1.25 15.17 6.88
CA SER A 163 2.35 14.89 7.83
C SER A 163 3.65 14.52 7.10
N VAL A 164 3.52 13.91 5.92
CA VAL A 164 4.62 13.43 5.07
C VAL A 164 4.38 13.89 3.63
N LYS A 165 5.44 13.92 2.82
CA LYS A 165 5.34 14.22 1.39
C LYS A 165 4.48 13.17 0.69
N GLU A 166 3.62 13.60 -0.22
CA GLU A 166 2.63 12.75 -0.89
C GLU A 166 3.22 11.46 -1.51
N HIS A 167 4.35 11.58 -2.22
CA HIS A 167 5.02 10.43 -2.83
C HIS A 167 5.54 9.38 -1.81
N GLU A 168 5.92 9.81 -0.61
CA GLU A 168 6.44 8.94 0.46
C GLU A 168 5.26 8.23 1.11
N SER A 169 4.16 8.93 1.39
CA SER A 169 2.89 8.34 1.83
C SER A 169 2.38 7.29 0.85
N ALA A 170 2.36 7.59 -0.45
CA ALA A 170 1.91 6.66 -1.49
C ALA A 170 2.78 5.39 -1.54
N ASN A 171 4.11 5.55 -1.50
CA ASN A 171 5.05 4.42 -1.47
C ASN A 171 4.87 3.57 -0.22
N LEU A 172 4.74 4.22 0.94
CA LEU A 172 4.65 3.57 2.23
C LEU A 172 3.34 2.77 2.35
N LEU A 173 2.21 3.33 1.90
CA LEU A 173 0.93 2.61 1.80
C LEU A 173 1.04 1.41 0.85
N SER A 174 1.62 1.59 -0.33
CA SER A 174 1.76 0.53 -1.33
C SER A 174 2.58 -0.65 -0.81
N GLU A 175 3.73 -0.38 -0.17
CA GLU A 175 4.58 -1.42 0.41
C GLU A 175 3.93 -2.07 1.65
N ALA A 176 3.23 -1.30 2.48
CA ALA A 176 2.53 -1.82 3.65
C ALA A 176 1.40 -2.78 3.25
N TYR A 177 0.53 -2.38 2.31
CA TYR A 177 -0.55 -3.26 1.83
C TYR A 177 0.01 -4.51 1.13
N ARG A 178 1.08 -4.39 0.36
CA ARG A 178 1.77 -5.54 -0.25
C ARG A 178 2.21 -6.56 0.81
N VAL A 179 2.83 -6.09 1.89
CA VAL A 179 3.27 -6.96 2.99
C VAL A 179 2.08 -7.56 3.74
N LEU A 180 1.04 -6.78 4.03
CA LEU A 180 -0.16 -7.27 4.74
C LEU A 180 -0.90 -8.35 3.94
N LEU A 181 -1.06 -8.16 2.63
CA LEU A 181 -1.66 -9.17 1.75
C LEU A 181 -0.80 -10.45 1.71
N GLN A 182 0.52 -10.32 1.62
CA GLN A 182 1.43 -11.46 1.67
C GLN A 182 1.36 -12.21 3.01
N LEU A 183 1.24 -11.49 4.14
CA LEU A 183 1.07 -12.09 5.46
C LEU A 183 -0.29 -12.81 5.57
N ALA A 184 -1.35 -12.24 5.00
CA ALA A 184 -2.67 -12.86 4.95
C ALA A 184 -2.64 -14.18 4.15
N ASP A 185 -1.93 -14.20 3.01
CA ASP A 185 -1.74 -15.39 2.19
C ASP A 185 -0.86 -16.46 2.85
N ALA A 186 0.11 -16.04 3.68
CA ALA A 186 0.96 -16.94 4.44
C ALA A 186 0.28 -17.55 5.68
N GLY A 187 -0.90 -17.04 6.08
CA GLY A 187 -1.64 -17.50 7.24
C GLY A 187 -2.11 -18.97 7.13
N GLN A 188 -2.08 -19.70 8.25
CA GLN A 188 -2.61 -21.07 8.29
C GLN A 188 -4.14 -21.07 8.38
N GLY A 189 -4.77 -21.75 7.44
CA GLY A 189 -6.21 -21.96 7.43
C GLY A 189 -7.00 -20.78 6.87
N VAL A 190 -8.10 -21.12 6.21
CA VAL A 190 -8.96 -20.17 5.50
C VAL A 190 -9.51 -19.09 6.46
N ASP A 191 -9.76 -19.44 7.72
CA ASP A 191 -10.31 -18.51 8.72
C ASP A 191 -9.29 -17.49 9.25
N GLN A 192 -7.99 -17.82 9.28
CA GLN A 192 -6.98 -16.83 9.63
C GLN A 192 -6.76 -15.85 8.48
N LYS A 193 -6.65 -16.34 7.24
CA LYS A 193 -6.59 -15.48 6.04
C LYS A 193 -7.78 -14.53 5.99
N ARG A 194 -9.01 -15.05 6.16
CA ARG A 194 -10.24 -14.24 6.21
C ARG A 194 -10.16 -13.13 7.27
N ARG A 195 -9.75 -13.44 8.50
CA ARG A 195 -9.64 -12.44 9.58
C ARG A 195 -8.62 -11.36 9.26
N SER A 196 -7.47 -11.72 8.68
CA SER A 196 -6.46 -10.75 8.26
C SER A 196 -6.99 -9.86 7.13
N LEU A 197 -7.67 -10.42 6.12
CA LEU A 197 -8.32 -9.63 5.04
C LEU A 197 -9.41 -8.70 5.60
N ASP A 198 -10.21 -9.16 6.56
CA ASP A 198 -11.23 -8.34 7.22
C ASP A 198 -10.63 -7.14 7.96
N ARG A 199 -9.50 -7.37 8.62
CA ARG A 199 -8.75 -6.32 9.32
C ARG A 199 -8.17 -5.33 8.33
N ILE A 200 -7.64 -5.80 7.20
CA ILE A 200 -7.16 -4.93 6.11
C ILE A 200 -8.29 -4.03 5.60
N VAL A 201 -9.50 -4.57 5.36
CA VAL A 201 -10.64 -3.75 4.93
C VAL A 201 -11.01 -2.71 5.99
N ARG A 202 -11.18 -3.12 7.26
CA ARG A 202 -11.70 -2.24 8.31
C ARG A 202 -10.68 -1.25 8.86
N ASP A 203 -9.54 -1.76 9.30
CA ASP A 203 -8.55 -1.00 10.05
C ASP A 203 -7.48 -0.40 9.13
N GLY A 204 -7.33 -0.95 7.91
CA GLY A 204 -6.49 -0.37 6.87
C GLY A 204 -7.28 0.56 5.95
N ILE A 205 -8.11 0.00 5.08
CA ILE A 205 -8.67 0.71 3.92
C ILE A 205 -9.75 1.71 4.33
N LEU A 206 -10.80 1.25 5.03
CA LEU A 206 -11.91 2.12 5.44
C LEU A 206 -11.45 3.19 6.42
N THR A 207 -10.52 2.84 7.32
CA THR A 207 -9.91 3.82 8.23
C THR A 207 -9.03 4.80 7.47
N GLY A 208 -8.21 4.34 6.52
CA GLY A 208 -7.37 5.22 5.71
C GLY A 208 -8.16 6.22 4.89
N TYR A 209 -9.27 5.80 4.27
CA TYR A 209 -10.14 6.71 3.52
C TYR A 209 -10.73 7.82 4.40
N ARG A 210 -11.09 7.52 5.65
CA ARG A 210 -11.62 8.53 6.58
C ARG A 210 -10.60 9.61 6.96
N HIS A 211 -9.31 9.27 6.95
CA HIS A 211 -8.26 10.20 7.35
C HIS A 211 -7.76 11.05 6.18
N ALA A 212 -7.75 10.50 4.96
CA ALA A 212 -7.27 11.20 3.78
C ALA A 212 -8.21 11.00 2.56
N PRO A 213 -9.46 11.51 2.60
CA PRO A 213 -10.37 11.43 1.47
C PRO A 213 -9.97 12.34 0.30
N ASP A 214 -9.16 13.38 0.58
CA ASP A 214 -8.86 14.44 -0.39
C ASP A 214 -7.66 14.12 -1.30
N SER A 215 -6.82 13.15 -0.93
CA SER A 215 -5.65 12.77 -1.75
C SER A 215 -6.05 11.71 -2.77
N SER A 216 -6.10 12.11 -4.04
CA SER A 216 -6.44 11.20 -5.15
C SER A 216 -5.48 10.03 -5.26
N VAL A 217 -4.17 10.24 -5.04
CA VAL A 217 -3.15 9.18 -5.07
C VAL A 217 -3.39 8.13 -3.99
N VAL A 218 -3.69 8.57 -2.76
CA VAL A 218 -3.99 7.64 -1.65
C VAL A 218 -5.28 6.89 -1.93
N VAL A 219 -6.35 7.59 -2.32
CA VAL A 219 -7.65 6.97 -2.61
C VAL A 219 -7.53 5.93 -3.72
N GLU A 220 -6.74 6.20 -4.77
CA GLU A 220 -6.46 5.23 -5.84
C GLU A 220 -5.86 3.92 -5.30
N ILE A 221 -4.83 4.02 -4.46
CA ILE A 221 -4.17 2.85 -3.83
C ILE A 221 -5.18 2.10 -2.95
N LEU A 222 -5.98 2.82 -2.16
CA LEU A 222 -7.00 2.24 -1.29
C LEU A 222 -8.05 1.47 -2.10
N MET A 223 -8.57 2.06 -3.19
CA MET A 223 -9.58 1.41 -4.04
C MET A 223 -9.04 0.17 -4.75
N ARG A 224 -7.82 0.23 -5.31
CA ARG A 224 -7.20 -0.96 -5.92
C ARG A 224 -6.97 -2.08 -4.93
N THR A 225 -6.48 -1.74 -3.74
CA THR A 225 -6.28 -2.71 -2.66
C THR A 225 -7.61 -3.30 -2.19
N LEU A 226 -8.67 -2.48 -2.15
CA LEU A 226 -10.01 -2.93 -1.79
C LEU A 226 -10.56 -3.94 -2.80
N ALA A 227 -10.42 -3.69 -4.10
CA ALA A 227 -10.84 -4.62 -5.14
C ALA A 227 -10.12 -5.97 -5.00
N ALA A 228 -8.79 -5.96 -4.81
CA ALA A 228 -8.03 -7.18 -4.58
C ALA A 228 -8.47 -7.93 -3.31
N THR A 229 -8.65 -7.21 -2.20
CA THR A 229 -9.03 -7.80 -0.91
C THR A 229 -10.45 -8.38 -0.94
N VAL A 230 -11.39 -7.70 -1.60
CA VAL A 230 -12.77 -8.18 -1.77
C VAL A 230 -12.81 -9.42 -2.68
N SER A 231 -12.01 -9.44 -3.75
CA SER A 231 -11.89 -10.62 -4.63
C SER A 231 -11.44 -11.86 -3.84
N GLU A 232 -10.46 -11.69 -2.94
CA GLU A 232 -9.96 -12.77 -2.09
C GLU A 232 -10.93 -13.18 -0.96
N LEU A 233 -11.73 -12.25 -0.43
CA LEU A 233 -12.77 -12.54 0.55
C LEU A 233 -13.98 -13.27 -0.07
N GLY A 234 -14.29 -12.98 -1.34
CA GLY A 234 -15.46 -13.49 -2.03
C GLY A 234 -16.76 -13.17 -1.29
N ILE A 235 -17.61 -14.19 -1.09
CA ILE A 235 -18.91 -14.06 -0.41
C ILE A 235 -18.78 -13.49 1.03
N HIS A 236 -17.63 -13.68 1.68
CA HIS A 236 -17.40 -13.16 3.04
C HIS A 236 -17.27 -11.64 3.09
N ALA A 237 -17.08 -10.97 1.95
CA ALA A 237 -17.05 -9.52 1.85
C ALA A 237 -18.43 -8.87 2.10
N VAL A 238 -19.53 -9.65 2.08
CA VAL A 238 -20.91 -9.16 2.27
C VAL A 238 -21.07 -8.34 3.55
N LYS A 239 -20.36 -8.67 4.63
CA LYS A 239 -20.44 -7.92 5.90
C LYS A 239 -19.87 -6.50 5.82
N HIS A 240 -19.00 -6.23 4.85
CA HIS A 240 -18.43 -4.90 4.63
C HIS A 240 -19.18 -4.13 3.55
N LEU A 241 -20.16 -4.76 2.88
CA LEU A 241 -20.84 -4.24 1.69
C LEU A 241 -21.37 -2.82 1.87
N GLN A 242 -22.11 -2.58 2.95
CA GLN A 242 -22.68 -1.26 3.23
C GLN A 242 -21.59 -0.17 3.31
N ASN A 243 -20.53 -0.43 4.09
CA ASN A 243 -19.45 0.54 4.27
C ASN A 243 -18.66 0.75 2.99
N VAL A 244 -18.41 -0.32 2.23
CA VAL A 244 -17.71 -0.27 0.94
C VAL A 244 -18.50 0.55 -0.07
N LEU A 245 -19.81 0.32 -0.22
CA LEU A 245 -20.67 1.10 -1.12
C LEU A 245 -20.73 2.58 -0.72
N CYS A 246 -20.84 2.88 0.58
CA CYS A 246 -20.80 4.27 1.06
C CYS A 246 -19.48 4.97 0.69
N VAL A 247 -18.34 4.28 0.84
CA VAL A 247 -17.03 4.84 0.46
C VAL A 247 -16.93 5.05 -1.04
N ILE A 248 -17.31 4.07 -1.86
CA ILE A 248 -17.29 4.20 -3.33
C ILE A 248 -18.15 5.37 -3.80
N GLU A 249 -19.35 5.50 -3.24
CA GLU A 249 -20.24 6.62 -3.55
C GLU A 249 -19.57 7.95 -3.21
N SER A 250 -19.00 8.08 -2.01
CA SER A 250 -18.28 9.27 -1.58
C SER A 250 -17.09 9.59 -2.50
N VAL A 251 -16.33 8.59 -2.95
CA VAL A 251 -15.20 8.76 -3.87
C VAL A 251 -15.66 9.33 -5.21
N ILE A 252 -16.70 8.76 -5.81
CA ILE A 252 -17.22 9.19 -7.11
C ILE A 252 -17.83 10.60 -7.04
N MET A 253 -18.43 10.97 -5.91
CA MET A 253 -19.04 12.29 -5.72
C MET A 253 -17.99 13.38 -5.43
N ASN A 254 -16.98 13.08 -4.60
CA ASN A 254 -15.99 14.07 -4.16
C ASN A 254 -14.86 14.28 -5.19
N THR A 255 -14.46 13.22 -5.89
CA THR A 255 -13.45 13.30 -6.94
C THR A 255 -14.14 13.02 -8.27
N PRO A 256 -14.56 14.07 -9.00
CA PRO A 256 -15.28 13.83 -10.22
C PRO A 256 -14.35 13.14 -11.23
N ALA A 257 -14.90 12.15 -11.94
CA ALA A 257 -14.15 11.16 -12.70
C ALA A 257 -13.19 11.72 -13.76
N PHE A 258 -13.36 12.99 -14.14
CA PHE A 258 -12.53 13.69 -15.11
C PHE A 258 -11.26 14.32 -14.53
N LEU A 259 -11.24 14.70 -13.25
CA LEU A 259 -10.02 15.25 -12.64
C LEU A 259 -8.95 14.18 -12.44
N HIS A 260 -9.37 12.98 -12.04
CA HIS A 260 -8.48 11.84 -11.80
C HIS A 260 -9.11 10.54 -12.31
N PRO A 261 -9.03 10.26 -13.63
CA PRO A 261 -9.57 9.05 -14.23
C PRO A 261 -9.12 7.73 -13.55
N PRO A 262 -7.86 7.57 -13.11
CA PRO A 262 -7.41 6.34 -12.44
C PRO A 262 -8.15 6.02 -11.15
N VAL A 263 -8.58 7.04 -10.40
CA VAL A 263 -9.35 6.88 -9.15
C VAL A 263 -10.76 6.37 -9.46
N ALA A 264 -11.42 6.96 -10.45
CA ALA A 264 -12.75 6.55 -10.88
C ALA A 264 -12.75 5.13 -11.47
N GLU A 265 -11.74 4.79 -12.26
CA GLU A 265 -11.55 3.42 -12.76
C GLU A 265 -11.40 2.43 -11.60
N ALA A 266 -10.53 2.72 -10.64
CA ALA A 266 -10.33 1.85 -9.48
C ALA A 266 -11.62 1.70 -8.66
N ALA A 267 -12.40 2.78 -8.48
CA ALA A 267 -13.69 2.73 -7.77
C ALA A 267 -14.72 1.87 -8.52
N VAL A 268 -14.83 1.99 -9.85
CA VAL A 268 -15.72 1.16 -10.67
C VAL A 268 -15.28 -0.31 -10.66
N ASP A 269 -13.98 -0.58 -10.67
CA ASP A 269 -13.45 -1.94 -10.54
C ASP A 269 -13.81 -2.57 -9.18
N VAL A 270 -13.85 -1.78 -8.09
CA VAL A 270 -14.39 -2.25 -6.80
C VAL A 270 -15.88 -2.57 -6.94
N ILE A 271 -16.70 -1.72 -7.57
CA ILE A 271 -18.14 -2.01 -7.77
C ILE A 271 -18.31 -3.34 -8.50
N ASN A 272 -17.61 -3.53 -9.62
CA ASN A 272 -17.68 -4.77 -10.40
C ASN A 272 -17.30 -5.99 -9.56
N THR A 273 -16.22 -5.88 -8.78
CA THR A 273 -15.75 -6.95 -7.89
C THR A 273 -16.80 -7.28 -6.82
N VAL A 274 -17.35 -6.26 -6.19
CA VAL A 274 -18.37 -6.40 -5.14
C VAL A 274 -19.66 -6.98 -5.72
N LEU A 275 -20.07 -6.59 -6.93
CA LEU A 275 -21.22 -7.19 -7.60
C LEU A 275 -20.98 -8.68 -7.86
N VAL A 276 -19.82 -9.07 -8.38
CA VAL A 276 -19.52 -10.49 -8.64
C VAL A 276 -19.46 -11.30 -7.34
N CYS A 277 -18.86 -10.77 -6.28
CA CYS A 277 -18.66 -11.50 -5.02
C CYS A 277 -19.89 -11.54 -4.10
N CYS A 278 -20.67 -10.45 -4.09
CA CYS A 278 -21.74 -10.22 -3.12
C CYS A 278 -23.14 -10.16 -3.76
N TRP A 279 -23.31 -10.54 -5.03
CA TRP A 279 -24.60 -10.45 -5.75
C TRP A 279 -25.83 -10.99 -5.00
N PRO A 280 -25.78 -12.08 -4.20
CA PRO A 280 -26.98 -12.60 -3.57
C PRO A 280 -27.62 -11.60 -2.60
N ARG A 281 -26.80 -10.76 -1.96
CA ARG A 281 -27.28 -9.82 -0.94
C ARG A 281 -27.69 -8.46 -1.49
N PHE A 282 -27.27 -8.11 -2.71
CA PHE A 282 -27.63 -6.83 -3.34
C PHE A 282 -29.14 -6.67 -3.53
N VAL A 283 -29.78 -7.75 -3.95
CA VAL A 283 -31.21 -7.78 -4.30
C VAL A 283 -32.08 -7.73 -3.05
N GLU A 284 -31.72 -8.49 -2.01
CA GLU A 284 -32.49 -8.54 -0.76
C GLU A 284 -32.46 -7.23 0.03
N ALA A 285 -31.34 -6.50 -0.03
CA ALA A 285 -31.11 -5.31 0.79
C ALA A 285 -31.38 -3.98 0.05
N GLY A 286 -31.73 -4.02 -1.24
CA GLY A 286 -32.10 -2.82 -2.00
C GLY A 286 -30.92 -1.91 -2.39
N TYR A 287 -29.69 -2.43 -2.43
CA TYR A 287 -28.49 -1.66 -2.82
C TYR A 287 -28.44 -1.32 -4.33
N GLU A 288 -29.34 -1.90 -5.12
CA GLU A 288 -29.44 -1.70 -6.57
C GLU A 288 -29.55 -0.22 -6.96
N GLY A 289 -30.44 0.52 -6.27
CA GLY A 289 -30.65 1.95 -6.53
C GLY A 289 -29.41 2.79 -6.24
N GLN A 290 -28.63 2.41 -5.22
CA GLN A 290 -27.39 3.09 -4.87
C GLN A 290 -26.35 2.93 -5.99
N VAL A 291 -26.14 1.70 -6.48
CA VAL A 291 -25.17 1.44 -7.56
C VAL A 291 -25.61 2.11 -8.86
N ILE A 292 -26.89 2.06 -9.22
CA ILE A 292 -27.42 2.75 -10.40
C ILE A 292 -27.14 4.25 -10.31
N ARG A 293 -27.38 4.87 -9.14
CA ARG A 293 -27.09 6.28 -8.94
C ARG A 293 -25.60 6.59 -9.09
N ILE A 294 -24.71 5.78 -8.51
CA ILE A 294 -23.26 5.96 -8.64
C ILE A 294 -22.84 5.92 -10.11
N VAL A 295 -23.31 4.93 -10.87
CA VAL A 295 -22.99 4.79 -12.29
C VAL A 295 -23.50 5.98 -13.11
N ILE A 296 -24.74 6.41 -12.86
CA ILE A 296 -25.34 7.54 -13.58
C ILE A 296 -24.55 8.83 -13.33
N VAL A 297 -24.24 9.13 -12.07
CA VAL A 297 -23.47 10.35 -11.75
C VAL A 297 -22.09 10.32 -12.39
N CYS A 298 -21.40 9.17 -12.34
CA CYS A 298 -20.11 9.01 -13.01
C CYS A 298 -20.24 9.19 -14.53
N TRP A 299 -21.27 8.61 -15.16
CA TRP A 299 -21.50 8.73 -16.59
C TRP A 299 -21.79 10.17 -17.05
N LEU A 300 -22.63 10.89 -16.31
CA LEU A 300 -22.97 12.28 -16.63
C LEU A 300 -21.76 13.19 -16.47
N ALA A 301 -21.01 13.02 -15.39
CA ALA A 301 -19.77 13.77 -15.16
C ALA A 301 -18.75 13.56 -16.31
N LEU A 302 -18.66 12.35 -16.86
CA LEU A 302 -17.80 12.07 -18.02
C LEU A 302 -18.34 12.68 -19.31
N GLY A 303 -19.67 12.64 -19.50
CA GLY A 303 -20.31 13.22 -20.67
C GLY A 303 -20.07 14.73 -20.74
N ASP A 304 -20.30 15.45 -19.64
CA ASP A 304 -20.15 16.91 -19.59
C ASP A 304 -18.73 17.37 -19.94
N GLN A 305 -17.73 16.54 -19.68
CA GLN A 305 -16.32 16.84 -19.93
C GLN A 305 -15.85 16.41 -21.31
N ALA A 306 -16.41 15.33 -21.86
CA ALA A 306 -16.17 14.92 -23.24
C ALA A 306 -16.60 15.98 -24.27
N GLU A 307 -17.52 16.88 -23.89
CA GLU A 307 -17.93 18.04 -24.69
C GLU A 307 -16.92 19.20 -24.62
N LEU A 308 -16.06 19.23 -23.59
CA LEU A 308 -15.09 20.30 -23.33
C LEU A 308 -13.65 19.93 -23.80
N ASP A 309 -13.28 18.65 -23.76
CA ASP A 309 -11.88 18.21 -23.95
C ASP A 309 -11.48 17.87 -25.41
N SER A 310 -10.22 18.20 -25.75
CA SER A 310 -9.57 17.85 -27.02
C SER A 310 -9.10 16.37 -27.06
N SER A 311 -9.08 15.78 -28.26
CA SER A 311 -9.02 14.33 -28.59
C SER A 311 -8.13 13.36 -27.78
N ALA A 312 -7.10 13.80 -27.05
CA ALA A 312 -6.16 12.93 -26.34
C ALA A 312 -6.74 12.30 -25.06
N THR A 313 -7.54 13.04 -24.29
CA THR A 313 -8.17 12.55 -23.05
C THR A 313 -9.33 11.57 -23.34
N LYS A 314 -9.82 11.58 -24.58
CA LYS A 314 -10.95 10.76 -25.03
C LYS A 314 -10.70 9.26 -24.89
N HIS A 315 -9.46 8.80 -25.10
CA HIS A 315 -9.12 7.38 -24.98
C HIS A 315 -9.21 6.85 -23.54
N GLN A 316 -8.89 7.68 -22.53
CA GLN A 316 -9.01 7.30 -21.12
C GLN A 316 -10.49 7.18 -20.71
N TYR A 317 -11.33 8.11 -21.19
CA TYR A 317 -12.77 8.07 -20.94
C TYR A 317 -13.45 6.87 -21.57
N LEU A 318 -13.00 6.40 -22.74
CA LEU A 318 -13.56 5.21 -23.39
C LEU A 318 -13.40 3.94 -22.54
N GLY A 319 -12.23 3.74 -21.92
CA GLY A 319 -12.00 2.60 -21.03
C GLY A 319 -12.88 2.63 -19.78
N LEU A 320 -13.09 3.81 -19.21
CA LEU A 320 -14.01 3.99 -18.08
C LEU A 320 -15.48 3.79 -18.48
N GLN A 321 -15.88 4.29 -19.65
CA GLN A 321 -17.23 4.08 -20.19
C GLN A 321 -17.53 2.59 -20.41
N GLU A 322 -16.59 1.82 -20.95
CA GLU A 322 -16.73 0.36 -21.12
C GLU A 322 -16.94 -0.36 -19.78
N ARG A 323 -16.17 0.02 -18.74
CA ARG A 323 -16.33 -0.53 -17.38
C ARG A 323 -17.69 -0.17 -16.77
N LEU A 324 -18.19 1.06 -16.98
CA LEU A 324 -19.51 1.48 -16.49
C LEU A 324 -20.64 0.71 -17.19
N ILE A 325 -20.54 0.52 -18.51
CA ILE A 325 -21.48 -0.32 -19.28
C ILE A 325 -21.43 -1.76 -18.76
N THR A 326 -20.24 -2.30 -18.51
CA THR A 326 -20.07 -3.64 -17.92
C THR A 326 -20.77 -3.74 -16.57
N THR A 327 -20.56 -2.75 -15.69
CA THR A 327 -21.21 -2.66 -14.36
C THR A 327 -22.73 -2.73 -14.48
N MET A 328 -23.31 -1.97 -15.41
CA MET A 328 -24.76 -1.95 -15.62
C MET A 328 -25.28 -3.23 -16.25
N SER A 329 -24.51 -3.86 -17.13
CA SER A 329 -24.84 -5.17 -17.69
C SER A 329 -24.87 -6.24 -16.60
N LEU A 330 -23.92 -6.21 -15.65
CA LEU A 330 -23.87 -7.11 -14.50
C LEU A 330 -25.07 -6.86 -13.59
N MET A 331 -25.37 -5.60 -13.28
CA MET A 331 -26.54 -5.24 -12.48
C MET A 331 -27.84 -5.75 -13.10
N LYS A 332 -28.06 -5.50 -14.41
CA LYS A 332 -29.25 -6.01 -15.11
C LYS A 332 -29.39 -7.53 -15.00
N LYS A 333 -28.29 -8.28 -15.12
CA LYS A 333 -28.31 -9.74 -14.99
C LYS A 333 -28.68 -10.19 -13.57
N ILE A 334 -28.14 -9.52 -12.55
CA ILE A 334 -28.41 -9.83 -11.14
C ILE A 334 -29.88 -9.54 -10.78
N VAL A 335 -30.39 -8.38 -11.20
CA VAL A 335 -31.72 -7.88 -10.81
C VAL A 335 -32.88 -8.48 -11.65
N ARG A 336 -32.60 -9.08 -12.82
CA ARG A 336 -33.62 -9.81 -13.62
C ARG A 336 -34.36 -10.89 -12.84
N SER A 337 -33.80 -11.34 -11.71
CA SER A 337 -34.38 -12.35 -10.85
C SER A 337 -35.61 -11.90 -10.03
N HIS A 338 -35.85 -10.59 -9.78
CA HIS A 338 -36.77 -10.20 -8.68
C HIS A 338 -37.92 -9.20 -8.95
N SER A 339 -38.02 -8.51 -10.09
CA SER A 339 -39.27 -7.87 -10.57
C SER A 339 -38.97 -7.00 -11.81
N PRO A 340 -39.27 -7.46 -13.05
CA PRO A 340 -38.87 -6.76 -14.27
C PRO A 340 -39.66 -5.46 -14.53
N GLU A 341 -40.97 -5.46 -14.28
CA GLU A 341 -41.89 -4.41 -14.75
C GLU A 341 -41.65 -3.04 -14.11
N ARG A 342 -41.48 -2.98 -12.77
CA ARG A 342 -41.23 -1.72 -12.05
C ARG A 342 -39.93 -1.06 -12.48
N ARG A 343 -38.95 -1.86 -12.91
CA ARG A 343 -37.61 -1.41 -13.28
C ARG A 343 -37.56 -0.87 -14.70
N ASP A 344 -38.23 -1.54 -15.62
CA ASP A 344 -38.33 -1.10 -17.01
C ASP A 344 -39.06 0.25 -17.08
N GLN A 345 -40.01 0.49 -16.16
CA GLN A 345 -40.67 1.78 -16.01
C GLN A 345 -39.75 2.88 -15.44
N ILE A 346 -38.94 2.58 -14.41
CA ILE A 346 -37.97 3.54 -13.86
C ILE A 346 -36.88 3.86 -14.87
N THR A 347 -36.33 2.86 -15.56
CA THR A 347 -35.30 3.08 -16.59
C THR A 347 -35.86 3.82 -17.80
N SER A 348 -37.10 3.53 -18.21
CA SER A 348 -37.80 4.32 -19.23
C SER A 348 -38.01 5.78 -18.80
N ASP A 349 -38.41 6.04 -17.55
CA ASP A 349 -38.56 7.41 -17.03
C ASP A 349 -37.20 8.15 -17.02
N MET A 350 -36.14 7.49 -16.57
CA MET A 350 -34.79 8.08 -16.56
C MET A 350 -34.25 8.37 -17.96
N ILE A 351 -34.43 7.47 -18.92
CA ILE A 351 -34.03 7.69 -20.33
C ILE A 351 -34.85 8.83 -20.96
N SER A 352 -36.13 8.96 -20.58
CA SER A 352 -36.96 10.06 -21.07
C SER A 352 -36.50 11.43 -20.56
N ARG A 353 -35.95 11.48 -19.34
CA ARG A 353 -35.38 12.70 -18.75
C ARG A 353 -34.00 13.03 -19.29
N GLU A 354 -33.16 12.01 -19.48
CA GLU A 354 -31.80 12.18 -20.01
C GLU A 354 -31.46 11.14 -21.09
N PRO A 355 -31.51 11.52 -22.38
CA PRO A 355 -31.30 10.57 -23.47
C PRO A 355 -29.87 10.04 -23.55
N ARG A 356 -28.90 10.72 -22.92
CA ARG A 356 -27.49 10.31 -22.84
C ARG A 356 -27.29 9.02 -22.04
N LEU A 357 -28.25 8.66 -21.19
CA LEU A 357 -28.22 7.43 -20.41
C LEU A 357 -28.58 6.19 -21.25
N ALA A 358 -29.14 6.37 -22.45
CA ALA A 358 -29.56 5.28 -23.32
C ALA A 358 -28.42 4.31 -23.69
N SER A 359 -27.17 4.80 -23.78
CA SER A 359 -26.00 3.95 -24.05
C SER A 359 -25.58 3.09 -22.86
N VAL A 360 -25.79 3.58 -21.64
CA VAL A 360 -25.49 2.86 -20.38
C VAL A 360 -26.54 1.79 -20.08
N PHE A 361 -27.79 2.09 -20.45
CA PHE A 361 -28.93 1.19 -20.28
C PHE A 361 -29.22 0.31 -21.51
N ARG A 362 -28.36 0.28 -22.54
CA ARG A 362 -28.33 -0.85 -23.51
C ARG A 362 -27.75 -2.09 -22.86
#